data_AF-A0A453QJ53-F1
#
_entry.id   AF-A0A453QJ53-F1
#
_cell.length_a   1.000
_cell.length_b   1.000
_cell.length_c   1.000
_cell.angle_alpha   90.00
_cell.angle_beta   90.00
_cell.angle_gamma   90.00
#
_symmetry.space_group_name_H-M   'P 1'
#
loop_
_entity.id
_entity.type
_entity.pdbx_description
1 polymer ?
#
loop_
_entity_poly.entity_id
_entity_poly.type
_entity_poly.pdbx_seq_one_letter_code
_entity_poly.pdbx_strand_id
1 'polypeptide(L)'
;HFLIFITSDHLRRLCSNGNGNNAFSWNSRRMFSSNEKHLPAISDPKIETAFKDLMAASWNELPGSLVEEAKKAVSMATDDKAGQEALENVFRAAEACEEFSGVLVTLRMALDDLCGLTGENVGPLPGYLEEAVKSAYSRYMTYLESFGPEEHYLRKKVESELGTKMIHLKMRCSGIGSEWGKVCFY
;
A
#
# COMPACT_ATOMS: atom_id res chain seq x y z
N HIS A 1 11.44 -13.08 -2.38
CA HIS A 1 10.60 -13.93 -3.26
C HIS A 1 9.21 -13.32 -3.53
N PHE A 2 8.64 -12.45 -2.66
CA PHE A 2 7.32 -11.83 -2.87
C PHE A 2 7.30 -10.49 -3.66
N LEU A 3 8.40 -9.74 -3.71
CA LEU A 3 8.52 -8.50 -4.52
C LEU A 3 8.38 -8.73 -6.04
N ILE A 4 8.57 -9.96 -6.52
CA ILE A 4 8.45 -10.32 -7.95
C ILE A 4 6.97 -10.48 -8.36
N PHE A 5 6.05 -10.70 -7.41
CA PHE A 5 4.63 -10.90 -7.72
C PHE A 5 3.84 -9.59 -7.86
N ILE A 6 4.25 -8.52 -7.18
CA ILE A 6 3.60 -7.20 -7.29
C ILE A 6 3.92 -6.54 -8.63
N THR A 7 5.09 -6.85 -9.19
CA THR A 7 5.69 -6.21 -10.36
C THR A 7 5.29 -6.79 -11.73
N SER A 8 4.42 -7.80 -11.78
CA SER A 8 4.17 -8.57 -13.01
C SER A 8 3.59 -7.70 -14.15
N ASP A 9 4.29 -7.76 -15.29
CA ASP A 9 4.23 -7.01 -16.57
C ASP A 9 2.87 -6.52 -17.08
N HIS A 10 1.77 -7.16 -16.68
CA HIS A 10 0.47 -6.94 -17.29
C HIS A 10 -0.17 -5.58 -16.93
N LEU A 11 0.11 -5.06 -15.73
CA LEU A 11 -0.35 -3.72 -15.30
C LEU A 11 0.58 -2.61 -15.81
N ARG A 12 1.89 -2.89 -15.97
CA ARG A 12 2.86 -1.94 -16.55
C ARG A 12 2.55 -1.60 -18.01
N ARG A 13 1.98 -2.54 -18.77
CA ARG A 13 1.58 -2.29 -20.17
C ARG A 13 0.41 -1.33 -20.35
N LEU A 14 -0.34 -1.03 -19.29
CA LEU A 14 -1.38 0.02 -19.31
C LEU A 14 -0.77 1.43 -19.09
N CYS A 15 0.49 1.53 -18.66
CA CYS A 15 1.11 2.78 -18.16
C CYS A 15 1.80 3.66 -19.23
N SER A 16 1.43 3.56 -20.52
CA SER A 16 1.99 4.44 -21.57
C SER A 16 0.96 5.42 -22.12
N ASN A 17 0.41 6.27 -21.25
CA ASN A 17 0.03 7.67 -21.54
C ASN A 17 -0.87 8.20 -20.43
N GLY A 18 -0.52 9.36 -19.85
CA GLY A 18 -1.44 10.08 -18.97
C GLY A 18 -0.74 11.06 -18.03
N ASN A 19 -0.26 12.17 -18.58
CA ASN A 19 0.14 13.34 -17.79
C ASN A 19 -1.12 14.10 -17.32
N GLY A 20 -1.30 14.26 -16.02
CA GLY A 20 -2.42 15.01 -15.47
C GLY A 20 -2.29 15.24 -13.96
N ASN A 21 -1.84 16.44 -13.58
CA ASN A 21 -1.83 16.94 -12.20
C ASN A 21 -3.26 17.15 -11.71
N ASN A 22 -3.60 16.67 -10.51
CA ASN A 22 -4.68 17.21 -9.67
C ASN A 22 -4.41 16.91 -8.19
N ALA A 23 -4.19 17.97 -7.40
CA ALA A 23 -4.00 17.89 -5.96
C ALA A 23 -5.37 17.79 -5.26
N PHE A 24 -5.63 16.68 -4.59
CA PHE A 24 -6.75 16.57 -3.63
C PHE A 24 -6.17 16.38 -2.24
N SER A 25 -6.22 17.44 -1.44
CA SER A 25 -5.82 17.44 -0.03
C SER A 25 -6.97 16.90 0.82
N TRP A 26 -6.77 15.74 1.45
CA TRP A 26 -7.64 15.25 2.52
C TRP A 26 -6.82 14.99 3.77
N ASN A 27 -7.00 15.87 4.76
CA ASN A 27 -6.33 15.79 6.05
C ASN A 27 -7.04 14.73 6.92
N SER A 28 -6.65 13.46 6.78
CA SER A 28 -7.12 12.39 7.67
C SER A 28 -6.20 12.34 8.89
N ARG A 29 -6.68 12.82 10.04
CA ARG A 29 -6.01 12.55 11.33
C ARG A 29 -6.09 11.05 11.59
N ARG A 30 -4.98 10.35 11.37
CA ARG A 30 -4.82 8.94 11.77
C ARG A 30 -4.93 8.86 13.30
N MET A 31 -6.04 8.32 13.79
CA MET A 31 -6.11 7.86 15.18
C MET A 31 -5.53 6.46 15.24
N PHE A 32 -4.27 6.36 15.67
CA PHE A 32 -3.71 5.10 16.11
C PHE A 32 -4.46 4.69 17.38
N SER A 33 -5.38 3.75 17.25
CA SER A 33 -5.87 2.97 18.39
C SER A 33 -4.67 2.27 19.00
N SER A 34 -4.38 2.53 20.29
CA SER A 34 -3.32 1.87 21.07
C SER A 34 -3.61 0.37 21.20
N ASN A 35 -3.36 -0.37 20.13
CA ASN A 35 -3.10 -1.79 20.24
C ASN A 35 -1.63 -1.93 20.62
N GLU A 36 -1.38 -2.02 21.93
CA GLU A 36 -0.16 -2.57 22.53
C GLU A 36 -0.03 -4.06 22.16
N LYS A 37 0.00 -4.37 20.87
CA LYS A 37 0.50 -5.64 20.35
C LYS A 37 1.94 -5.35 19.94
N HIS A 38 2.85 -5.86 20.77
CA HIS A 38 4.28 -5.59 20.83
C HIS A 38 4.90 -5.14 19.50
N LEU A 39 5.29 -3.87 19.42
CA LEU A 39 6.33 -3.46 18.48
C LEU A 39 7.60 -4.28 18.78
N PRO A 40 8.41 -4.59 17.77
CA PRO A 40 9.66 -5.31 17.97
C PRO A 40 10.55 -4.53 18.96
N ALA A 41 11.19 -5.25 19.87
CA ALA A 41 12.14 -4.65 20.80
C ALA A 41 13.43 -4.33 20.04
N ILE A 42 13.69 -3.04 19.82
CA ILE A 42 14.89 -2.53 19.15
C ILE A 42 15.81 -1.92 20.20
N SER A 43 17.05 -2.38 20.25
CA SER A 43 18.06 -1.96 21.23
C SER A 43 19.00 -0.90 20.66
N ASP A 44 19.27 -0.93 19.34
CA ASP A 44 20.11 0.07 18.69
C ASP A 44 19.32 1.38 18.48
N PRO A 45 19.73 2.51 19.09
CA PRO A 45 18.98 3.75 19.00
C PRO A 45 18.82 4.29 17.57
N LYS A 46 19.80 4.05 16.69
CA LYS A 46 19.73 4.53 15.31
C LYS A 46 18.70 3.74 14.50
N ILE A 47 18.66 2.43 14.73
CA ILE A 47 17.67 1.54 14.10
C ILE A 47 16.28 1.86 14.64
N GLU A 48 16.17 2.09 15.96
CA GLU A 48 14.90 2.46 16.59
C GLU A 48 14.34 3.77 16.04
N THR A 49 15.20 4.79 15.88
CA THR A 49 14.80 6.07 15.27
C THR A 49 14.33 5.87 13.84
N ALA A 50 15.12 5.22 12.98
CA ALA A 50 14.74 4.98 11.59
C ALA A 50 13.43 4.16 11.48
N PHE A 51 13.26 3.16 12.33
CA PHE A 51 12.04 2.36 12.40
C PHE A 51 10.82 3.22 12.76
N LYS A 52 10.93 4.06 13.80
CA LYS A 52 9.83 4.92 14.24
C LYS A 52 9.48 5.97 13.20
N ASP A 53 10.49 6.60 12.59
CA ASP A 53 10.28 7.62 11.55
C ASP A 53 9.57 7.02 10.34
N LEU A 54 9.97 5.82 9.92
CA LEU A 54 9.33 5.11 8.82
C LEU A 54 7.90 4.66 9.15
N MET A 55 7.65 4.16 10.35
CA MET A 55 6.30 3.80 10.81
C MET A 55 5.37 5.01 10.96
N ALA A 56 5.92 6.17 11.31
CA ALA A 56 5.19 7.43 11.46
C ALA A 56 4.89 8.10 10.10
N ALA A 57 5.73 7.90 9.09
CA ALA A 57 5.54 8.43 7.75
C ALA A 57 4.30 7.84 7.05
N SER A 58 3.77 8.55 6.06
CA SER A 58 2.82 7.97 5.11
C SER A 58 3.59 7.15 4.09
N TRP A 59 3.12 5.95 3.76
CA TRP A 59 3.74 5.12 2.71
C TRP A 59 3.10 5.32 1.34
N ASN A 60 2.35 6.43 1.19
CA ASN A 60 1.75 6.80 -0.08
C ASN A 60 2.77 7.45 -1.02
N GLU A 61 3.72 8.18 -0.44
CA GLU A 61 4.84 8.82 -1.10
C GLU A 61 5.91 9.01 -0.01
N LEU A 62 6.99 8.23 -0.10
CA LEU A 62 8.04 8.24 0.90
C LEU A 62 9.02 9.38 0.61
N PRO A 63 9.35 10.24 1.60
CA PRO A 63 10.36 11.27 1.39
C PRO A 63 11.70 10.62 1.05
N GLY A 64 12.36 11.09 -0.03
CA GLY A 64 13.64 10.53 -0.46
C GLY A 64 14.72 10.56 0.64
N SER A 65 14.71 11.57 1.50
CA SER A 65 15.61 11.63 2.66
C SER A 65 15.39 10.47 3.65
N LEU A 66 14.12 10.13 3.90
CA LEU A 66 13.75 9.03 4.80
C LEU A 66 14.15 7.68 4.22
N VAL A 67 14.00 7.51 2.90
CA VAL A 67 14.43 6.29 2.18
C VAL A 67 15.94 6.11 2.30
N GLU A 68 16.72 7.16 2.07
CA GLU A 68 18.18 7.09 2.15
C GLU A 68 18.67 6.87 3.59
N GLU A 69 18.02 7.49 4.58
CA GLU A 69 18.30 7.25 6.00
C GLU A 69 17.96 5.81 6.43
N ALA A 70 16.81 5.28 6.00
CA ALA A 70 16.42 3.90 6.26
C ALA A 70 17.39 2.90 5.61
N LYS A 71 17.77 3.10 4.34
CA LYS A 71 18.77 2.26 3.66
C LYS A 71 20.11 2.29 4.38
N LYS A 72 20.56 3.47 4.80
CA LYS A 72 21.80 3.62 5.56
C LYS A 72 21.74 2.87 6.88
N ALA A 73 20.63 2.99 7.62
CA ALA A 73 20.41 2.29 8.88
C ALA A 73 20.35 0.76 8.68
N VAL A 74 19.69 0.26 7.63
CA VAL A 74 19.66 -1.17 7.27
C VAL A 74 21.05 -1.67 6.89
N SER A 75 21.88 -0.87 6.22
CA SER A 75 23.24 -1.26 5.82
C SER A 75 24.29 -1.20 6.94
N MET A 76 23.94 -0.64 8.10
CA MET A 76 24.87 -0.46 9.21
C MET A 76 25.15 -1.80 9.89
N ALA A 77 26.41 -2.02 10.29
CA ALA A 77 26.75 -3.14 11.15
C ALA A 77 26.23 -2.85 12.57
N THR A 78 25.39 -3.74 13.10
CA THR A 78 24.87 -3.67 14.47
C THR A 78 24.88 -5.07 15.10
N ASP A 79 24.94 -5.12 16.43
CA ASP A 79 24.74 -6.35 17.19
C ASP A 79 23.24 -6.68 17.34
N ASP A 80 22.36 -5.69 17.11
CA ASP A 80 20.91 -5.84 17.17
C ASP A 80 20.33 -6.35 15.85
N LYS A 81 20.59 -7.62 15.56
CA LYS A 81 20.11 -8.27 14.33
C LYS A 81 18.59 -8.33 14.24
N ALA A 82 17.90 -8.47 15.38
CA ALA A 82 16.44 -8.53 15.42
C ALA A 82 15.83 -7.16 15.09
N GLY A 83 16.40 -6.07 15.63
CA GLY A 83 15.99 -4.72 15.28
C GLY A 83 16.29 -4.38 13.82
N GLN A 84 17.44 -4.82 13.30
CA GLN A 84 17.81 -4.64 11.90
C GLN A 84 16.84 -5.36 10.95
N GLU A 85 16.47 -6.61 11.26
CA GLU A 85 15.47 -7.37 10.49
C GLU A 85 14.10 -6.70 10.54
N ALA A 86 13.68 -6.20 11.71
CA ALA A 86 12.43 -5.46 11.85
C ALA A 86 12.41 -4.20 10.98
N LEU A 87 13.48 -3.40 11.00
CA LEU A 87 13.61 -2.22 10.15
C LEU A 87 13.59 -2.59 8.66
N GLU A 88 14.30 -3.65 8.27
CA GLU A 88 14.30 -4.12 6.88
C GLU A 88 12.91 -4.56 6.42
N ASN A 89 12.15 -5.25 7.28
CA ASN A 89 10.78 -5.66 6.96
C ASN A 89 9.83 -4.46 6.83
N VAL A 90 9.93 -3.45 7.71
CA VAL A 90 9.17 -2.20 7.55
C VAL A 90 9.54 -1.49 6.26
N PHE A 91 10.84 -1.38 5.96
CA PHE A 91 11.32 -0.71 4.76
C PHE A 91 10.81 -1.36 3.48
N ARG A 92 10.94 -2.69 3.37
CA ARG A 92 10.39 -3.46 2.24
C ARG A 92 8.87 -3.32 2.12
N ALA A 93 8.15 -3.29 3.25
CA ALA A 93 6.71 -3.11 3.24
C ALA A 93 6.28 -1.71 2.80
N ALA A 94 7.04 -0.69 3.21
CA ALA A 94 6.81 0.70 2.84
C ALA A 94 7.03 0.91 1.33
N GLU A 95 8.14 0.42 0.77
CA GLU A 95 8.41 0.49 -0.68
C GLU A 95 7.34 -0.26 -1.50
N ALA A 96 6.95 -1.47 -1.06
CA ALA A 96 5.90 -2.23 -1.72
C ALA A 96 4.54 -1.51 -1.68
N CYS A 97 4.22 -0.84 -0.57
CA CYS A 97 2.99 -0.06 -0.44
C CYS A 97 2.99 1.19 -1.32
N GLU A 98 4.12 1.88 -1.46
CA GLU A 98 4.27 3.03 -2.34
C GLU A 98 4.08 2.64 -3.81
N GLU A 99 4.77 1.59 -4.27
CA GLU A 99 4.64 1.10 -5.65
C GLU A 99 3.20 0.66 -5.94
N PHE A 100 2.62 -0.15 -5.06
CA PHE A 100 1.26 -0.65 -5.25
C PHE A 100 0.21 0.46 -5.11
N SER A 101 0.45 1.47 -4.28
CA SER A 101 -0.38 2.68 -4.21
C SER A 101 -0.44 3.40 -5.56
N GLY A 102 0.68 3.53 -6.26
CA GLY A 102 0.73 4.11 -7.61
C GLY A 102 -0.10 3.30 -8.62
N VAL A 103 -0.05 1.96 -8.53
CA VAL A 103 -0.87 1.07 -9.36
C VAL A 103 -2.37 1.27 -9.08
N LEU A 104 -2.79 1.35 -7.82
CA LEU A 104 -4.20 1.56 -7.45
C LEU A 104 -4.70 2.93 -7.91
N VAL A 105 -3.88 3.98 -7.81
CA VAL A 105 -4.21 5.32 -8.32
C VAL A 105 -4.37 5.31 -9.83
N THR A 106 -3.46 4.66 -10.56
CA THR A 106 -3.53 4.53 -12.02
C THR A 106 -4.80 3.79 -12.44
N LEU A 107 -5.12 2.68 -11.76
CA LEU A 107 -6.33 1.91 -12.04
C LEU A 107 -7.59 2.71 -11.74
N ARG A 108 -7.61 3.50 -10.66
CA ARG A 108 -8.69 4.43 -10.36
C ARG A 108 -8.84 5.48 -11.46
N MET A 109 -7.75 6.08 -11.95
CA MET A 109 -7.82 7.07 -13.03
C MET A 109 -8.45 6.47 -14.29
N ALA A 110 -8.06 5.25 -14.67
CA ALA A 110 -8.68 4.55 -15.81
C ALA A 110 -10.18 4.27 -15.60
N LEU A 111 -10.61 4.00 -14.36
CA LEU A 111 -12.02 3.86 -14.02
C LEU A 111 -12.76 5.19 -14.05
N ASP A 112 -12.15 6.27 -13.55
CA ASP A 112 -12.73 7.62 -13.58
C ASP A 112 -12.86 8.14 -15.03
N ASP A 113 -11.91 7.81 -15.93
CA ASP A 113 -11.98 8.13 -17.37
C ASP A 113 -13.13 7.39 -18.08
N LEU A 114 -13.40 6.14 -17.67
CA LEU A 114 -14.47 5.34 -18.25
C LEU A 114 -15.84 5.73 -17.71
N CYS A 115 -15.98 5.78 -16.39
CA CYS A 115 -17.25 5.93 -15.70
C CYS A 115 -17.62 7.40 -15.44
N GLY A 116 -16.72 8.34 -15.70
CA GLY A 116 -16.81 9.72 -15.23
C GLY A 116 -16.49 9.84 -13.73
N LEU A 117 -15.98 11.00 -13.32
CA LEU A 117 -15.52 11.27 -11.94
C LEU A 117 -16.57 10.99 -10.86
N THR A 118 -17.84 11.14 -11.20
CA THR A 118 -19.03 11.00 -10.33
C THR A 118 -19.81 9.71 -10.63
N GLY A 119 -19.40 8.90 -11.60
CA GLY A 119 -20.18 7.75 -12.08
C GLY A 119 -21.31 8.14 -13.02
N GLU A 120 -21.15 9.19 -13.83
CA GLU A 120 -22.13 9.62 -14.83
C GLU A 120 -22.31 8.60 -15.96
N ASN A 121 -21.27 7.80 -16.25
CA ASN A 121 -21.27 6.78 -17.31
C ASN A 121 -21.24 5.37 -16.69
N VAL A 122 -22.32 4.98 -16.00
CA VAL A 122 -22.42 3.65 -15.40
C VAL A 122 -22.73 2.62 -16.49
N GLY A 123 -21.70 1.89 -16.92
CA GLY A 123 -21.81 0.77 -17.85
C GLY A 123 -21.07 -0.47 -17.32
N PRO A 124 -21.26 -1.64 -17.94
CA PRO A 124 -20.46 -2.82 -17.62
C PRO A 124 -18.98 -2.52 -17.85
N LEU A 125 -18.14 -2.94 -16.91
CA LEU A 125 -16.70 -2.76 -17.02
C LEU A 125 -16.15 -3.57 -18.20
N PRO A 126 -15.27 -2.97 -19.03
CA PRO A 126 -14.50 -3.73 -19.99
C PRO A 126 -13.74 -4.86 -19.28
N GLY A 127 -13.75 -6.07 -19.86
CA GLY A 127 -13.19 -7.26 -19.20
C GLY A 127 -11.72 -7.08 -18.77
N TYR A 128 -10.92 -6.29 -19.49
CA TYR A 128 -9.54 -6.02 -19.09
C TYR A 128 -9.42 -5.20 -17.80
N LEU A 129 -10.34 -4.25 -17.55
CA LEU A 129 -10.38 -3.48 -16.29
C LEU A 129 -10.94 -4.34 -15.16
N GLU A 130 -11.95 -5.16 -15.45
CA GLU A 130 -12.49 -6.11 -14.49
C GLU A 130 -11.41 -7.07 -13.97
N GLU A 131 -10.63 -7.67 -14.88
CA GLU A 131 -9.51 -8.55 -14.53
C GLU A 131 -8.38 -7.80 -13.81
N ALA A 132 -8.08 -6.56 -14.21
CA ALA A 132 -7.09 -5.74 -13.51
C ALA A 132 -7.50 -5.42 -12.06
N VAL A 133 -8.78 -5.08 -11.86
CA VAL A 133 -9.37 -4.81 -10.54
C VAL A 133 -9.37 -6.07 -9.67
N LYS A 134 -9.82 -7.22 -10.21
CA LYS A 134 -9.75 -8.52 -9.52
C LYS A 134 -8.31 -8.90 -9.16
N SER A 135 -7.37 -8.71 -10.08
CA SER A 135 -5.95 -9.00 -9.85
C SER A 135 -5.37 -8.11 -8.75
N ALA A 136 -5.67 -6.81 -8.75
CA ALA A 136 -5.23 -5.88 -7.71
C ALA A 136 -5.78 -6.29 -6.34
N TYR A 137 -7.07 -6.63 -6.24
CA TYR A 137 -7.66 -7.09 -4.99
C TYR A 137 -7.05 -8.41 -4.50
N SER A 138 -6.89 -9.39 -5.38
CA SER A 138 -6.25 -10.66 -5.02
C SER A 138 -4.82 -10.45 -4.50
N ARG A 139 -4.02 -9.61 -5.17
CA ARG A 139 -2.66 -9.28 -4.72
C ARG A 139 -2.65 -8.60 -3.35
N TYR A 140 -3.58 -7.67 -3.12
CA TYR A 140 -3.73 -7.01 -1.83
C TYR A 140 -4.06 -8.02 -0.72
N MET A 141 -5.04 -8.89 -0.93
CA MET A 141 -5.42 -9.92 0.05
C MET A 141 -4.27 -10.89 0.32
N THR A 142 -3.62 -11.41 -0.72
CA THR A 142 -2.45 -12.30 -0.58
C THR A 142 -1.31 -11.61 0.17
N TYR A 143 -1.10 -10.31 -0.05
CA TYR A 143 -0.07 -9.57 0.68
C TYR A 143 -0.42 -9.45 2.17
N LEU A 144 -1.66 -9.11 2.51
CA LEU A 144 -2.10 -9.07 3.90
C LEU A 144 -2.03 -10.43 4.61
N GLU A 145 -2.33 -11.50 3.90
CA GLU A 145 -2.27 -12.88 4.41
C GLU A 145 -0.82 -13.39 4.55
N SER A 146 0.14 -12.75 3.87
CA SER A 146 1.55 -13.15 3.93
C SER A 146 2.24 -12.78 5.24
N PHE A 147 1.69 -11.83 6.00
CA PHE A 147 2.26 -11.39 7.27
C PHE A 147 2.07 -12.44 8.37
N GLY A 148 3.16 -12.72 9.08
CA GLY A 148 3.16 -13.64 10.22
C GLY A 148 2.38 -13.09 11.43
N PRO A 149 2.12 -13.95 12.44
CA PRO A 149 1.41 -13.53 13.65
C PRO A 149 2.12 -12.40 14.42
N GLU A 150 3.45 -12.36 14.38
CA GLU A 150 4.29 -11.33 15.04
C GLU A 150 4.36 -10.01 14.25
N GLU A 151 3.97 -10.02 12.97
CA GLU A 151 4.03 -8.87 12.06
C GLU A 151 2.68 -8.13 11.97
N HIS A 152 1.81 -8.35 12.95
CA HIS A 152 0.47 -7.76 12.97
C HIS A 152 0.48 -6.23 12.91
N TYR A 153 1.53 -5.59 13.45
CA TYR A 153 1.70 -4.13 13.36
C TYR A 153 1.95 -3.66 11.91
N LEU A 154 2.74 -4.42 11.13
CA LEU A 154 2.97 -4.18 9.71
C LEU A 154 1.67 -4.40 8.93
N ARG A 155 1.01 -5.53 9.15
CA ARG A 155 -0.26 -5.84 8.47
C ARG A 155 -1.28 -4.71 8.66
N LYS A 156 -1.46 -4.23 9.89
CA LYS A 156 -2.35 -3.09 10.19
C LYS A 156 -1.93 -1.81 9.50
N LYS A 157 -0.63 -1.52 9.43
CA LYS A 157 -0.11 -0.35 8.74
C LYS A 157 -0.39 -0.43 7.23
N VAL A 158 -0.14 -1.57 6.60
CA VAL A 158 -0.46 -1.84 5.19
C VAL A 158 -1.96 -1.72 4.92
N GLU A 159 -2.80 -2.35 5.75
CA GLU A 159 -4.26 -2.23 5.70
C GLU A 159 -4.69 -0.75 5.75
N SER A 160 -4.07 0.05 6.61
CA SER A 160 -4.38 1.48 6.73
C SER A 160 -3.95 2.31 5.52
N GLU A 161 -2.74 2.11 4.99
CA GLU A 161 -2.23 2.91 3.86
C GLU A 161 -2.94 2.58 2.54
N LEU A 162 -3.21 1.31 2.29
CA LEU A 162 -3.83 0.84 1.04
C LEU A 162 -5.37 0.76 1.12
N GLY A 163 -5.94 0.59 2.31
CA GLY A 163 -7.37 0.36 2.51
C GLY A 163 -8.23 1.49 1.95
N THR A 164 -7.85 2.75 2.18
CA THR A 164 -8.58 3.90 1.60
C THR A 164 -8.59 3.89 0.08
N LYS A 165 -7.46 3.51 -0.55
CA LYS A 165 -7.38 3.42 -2.02
C LYS A 165 -8.25 2.29 -2.56
N MET A 166 -8.27 1.17 -1.86
CA MET A 166 -9.13 0.04 -2.23
C MET A 166 -10.62 0.38 -2.10
N ILE A 167 -11.01 1.16 -1.07
CA ILE A 167 -12.37 1.69 -0.94
C ILE A 167 -12.71 2.61 -2.12
N HIS A 168 -11.81 3.51 -2.50
CA HIS A 168 -12.02 4.39 -3.65
C HIS A 168 -12.20 3.60 -4.95
N LEU A 169 -11.42 2.53 -5.15
CA LEU A 169 -11.56 1.63 -6.29
C LEU A 169 -12.93 0.94 -6.29
N LYS A 170 -13.33 0.36 -5.15
CA LYS A 170 -14.61 -0.34 -4.97
C LYS A 170 -15.80 0.55 -5.32
N MET A 171 -15.78 1.83 -4.92
CA MET A 171 -16.85 2.78 -5.21
C MET A 171 -17.08 3.02 -6.71
N ARG A 172 -16.12 2.66 -7.57
CA ARG A 172 -16.22 2.79 -9.04
C ARG A 172 -16.59 1.48 -9.74
N CYS A 173 -16.70 0.39 -8.99
CA CYS A 173 -16.86 -0.96 -9.51
C CYS A 173 -18.29 -1.50 -9.35
N SER A 174 -19.31 -0.65 -9.50
CA SER A 174 -20.73 -1.03 -9.42
C SER A 174 -21.09 -2.03 -10.52
N GLY A 175 -20.88 -3.32 -10.29
CA GLY A 175 -21.18 -4.38 -11.25
C GLY A 175 -20.24 -5.59 -11.24
N ILE A 176 -19.08 -5.54 -10.57
CA ILE A 176 -18.10 -6.64 -10.63
C ILE A 176 -18.53 -7.88 -9.82
N GLY A 177 -19.45 -7.74 -8.86
CA GLY A 177 -19.98 -8.87 -8.09
C GLY A 177 -20.18 -8.56 -6.61
N SER A 178 -20.93 -9.43 -5.90
CA SER A 178 -21.26 -9.24 -4.48
C SER A 178 -20.06 -9.44 -3.54
N GLU A 179 -18.99 -10.10 -4.00
CA GLU A 179 -17.72 -10.24 -3.29
C GLU A 179 -17.05 -8.89 -3.03
N TRP A 180 -17.26 -7.90 -3.89
CA TRP A 180 -16.81 -6.52 -3.65
C TRP A 180 -17.56 -5.86 -2.51
N GLY A 181 -18.80 -6.28 -2.25
CA GLY A 181 -19.56 -5.89 -1.06
C GLY A 181 -18.86 -6.30 0.25
N LYS A 182 -18.12 -7.42 0.24
CA LYS A 182 -17.39 -7.97 1.40
C LYS A 182 -16.06 -7.28 1.69
N VAL A 183 -15.58 -6.45 0.76
CA VAL A 183 -14.44 -5.56 0.96
C VAL A 183 -14.89 -4.43 1.91
N CYS A 184 -15.06 -4.78 3.18
CA CYS A 184 -15.26 -3.88 4.29
C CYS A 184 -13.95 -3.87 5.07
N PHE A 185 -13.26 -2.73 5.08
CA PHE A 185 -12.12 -2.52 5.95
C PHE A 185 -12.60 -1.70 7.15
N TYR A 186 -12.32 -2.20 8.34
CA TYR A 186 -12.60 -1.57 9.63
C TYR A 186 -11.58 -0.49 9.97
#